data_AF-F5S4Y5-F1
#
_entry.id   AF-F5S4Y5-F1
#
_cell.length_a   1.000
_cell.length_b   1.000
_cell.length_c   1.000
_cell.angle_alpha   90.00
_cell.angle_beta   90.00
_cell.angle_gamma   90.00
#
_symmetry.space_group_name_H-M   'P 1'
#
loop_
_entity.id
_entity.type
_entity.pdbx_description
1 polymer ?
#
loop_
_entity_poly.entity_id
_entity_poly.type
_entity_poly.pdbx_seq_one_letter_code
_entity_poly.pdbx_strand_id
1 'polypeptide(L)'
;MELNAEMYTLAATNMILRGDGSSRIEKGSAFNRPESLFSEFQADRLLLNPPFSYEENGMPFIKYGLSKMQKDGLGAIIIQDSAGSGKAVMSNQEILKSHTLLASIKMPTDLFQPMAGVQTSIYIFKAGTPHDVEQPVKFIDFSNDGYKRTERGLRELDNPEQRYADIVKIYKAGKNAKVSAELWNLDNVYVEDFITLGGADWNFSQHKKIDAKPTIADFKKTVADYLTWEVSQILAQQGDDLGK
;
A
#
# COMPACT_ATOMS: atom_id res chain seq x y z
N MET A 1 9.93 -18.52 3.52
CA MET A 1 11.37 -18.50 3.17
C MET A 1 11.98 -17.28 3.81
N GLU A 2 13.14 -17.40 4.45
CA GLU A 2 13.84 -16.28 5.10
C GLU A 2 15.35 -16.45 4.94
N LEU A 3 16.02 -15.45 4.37
CA LEU A 3 17.45 -15.50 4.06
C LEU A 3 18.32 -15.29 5.31
N ASN A 4 17.96 -14.31 6.14
CA ASN A 4 18.72 -13.93 7.31
C ASN A 4 18.53 -15.00 8.42
N ALA A 5 19.64 -15.52 8.95
CA ALA A 5 19.60 -16.63 9.91
C ALA A 5 18.95 -16.25 11.24
N GLU A 6 19.11 -15.01 11.70
CA GLU A 6 18.50 -14.50 12.94
C GLU A 6 17.00 -14.34 12.77
N MET A 7 16.56 -13.71 11.67
CA MET A 7 15.14 -13.55 11.35
C MET A 7 14.45 -14.91 11.14
N TYR A 8 15.13 -15.85 10.49
CA TYR A 8 14.65 -17.23 10.35
C TYR A 8 14.40 -17.87 11.71
N THR A 9 15.37 -17.78 12.61
CA THR A 9 15.30 -18.38 13.94
C THR A 9 14.18 -17.74 14.77
N LEU A 10 14.04 -16.41 14.70
CA LEU A 10 12.99 -15.67 15.39
C LEU A 10 11.60 -16.07 14.85
N ALA A 11 11.43 -16.15 13.53
CA ALA A 11 10.18 -16.53 12.90
C ALA A 11 9.77 -17.96 13.27
N ALA A 12 10.70 -18.92 13.16
CA ALA A 12 10.46 -20.32 13.54
C ALA A 12 10.08 -20.44 15.02
N THR A 13 10.80 -19.75 15.91
CA THR A 13 10.51 -19.76 17.35
C THR A 13 9.13 -19.16 17.64
N ASN A 14 8.75 -18.04 17.00
CA ASN A 14 7.45 -17.42 17.17
C ASN A 14 6.30 -18.36 16.75
N MET A 15 6.48 -19.14 15.68
CA MET A 15 5.47 -20.12 15.26
C MET A 15 5.32 -21.25 16.29
N ILE A 16 6.43 -21.81 16.77
CA ILE A 16 6.43 -22.83 17.82
C ILE A 16 5.69 -22.32 19.07
N LEU A 17 5.97 -21.08 19.51
CA LEU A 17 5.32 -20.48 20.68
C LEU A 17 3.83 -20.23 20.50
N ARG A 18 3.36 -20.02 19.26
CA ARG A 18 1.94 -19.92 18.92
C ARG A 18 1.24 -21.27 18.76
N GLY A 19 1.95 -22.37 19.02
CA GLY A 19 1.44 -23.73 18.87
C GLY A 19 1.44 -24.24 17.44
N ASP A 20 2.09 -23.54 16.50
CA ASP A 20 2.30 -24.03 15.14
C ASP A 20 3.67 -24.70 15.04
N GLY A 21 3.67 -26.04 15.14
CA GLY A 21 4.85 -26.87 14.93
C GLY A 21 5.07 -27.30 13.47
N SER A 22 4.22 -26.83 12.54
CA SER A 22 4.16 -27.31 11.16
C SER A 22 4.54 -26.27 10.11
N SER A 23 4.88 -25.04 10.54
CA SER A 23 5.31 -23.99 9.64
C SER A 23 6.57 -24.42 8.90
N ARG A 24 6.44 -24.73 7.60
CA ARG A 24 7.55 -25.05 6.68
C ARG A 24 8.36 -23.79 6.34
N ILE A 25 8.93 -23.14 7.36
CA ILE A 25 9.81 -22.00 7.16
C ILE A 25 11.15 -22.54 6.65
N GLU A 26 11.53 -22.07 5.47
CA GLU A 26 12.78 -22.48 4.81
C GLU A 26 13.86 -21.40 4.93
N LYS A 27 15.04 -21.75 5.45
CA LYS A 27 16.19 -20.83 5.56
C LYS A 27 16.93 -20.69 4.24
N GLY A 28 17.03 -19.46 3.75
CA GLY A 28 17.82 -19.03 2.61
C GLY A 28 17.00 -18.23 1.58
N SER A 29 17.61 -17.93 0.44
CA SER A 29 16.99 -17.12 -0.61
C SER A 29 15.69 -17.73 -1.11
N ALA A 30 14.70 -16.88 -1.39
CA ALA A 30 13.51 -17.28 -2.12
C ALA A 30 13.82 -17.58 -3.60
N PHE A 31 14.77 -16.82 -4.17
CA PHE A 31 15.32 -17.08 -5.49
C PHE A 31 16.28 -18.26 -5.46
N ASN A 32 16.35 -19.01 -6.56
CA ASN A 32 17.25 -20.16 -6.76
C ASN A 32 16.94 -21.37 -5.87
N ARG A 33 15.67 -21.77 -5.81
CA ARG A 33 15.21 -22.98 -5.14
C ARG A 33 14.70 -24.03 -6.13
N PRO A 34 14.74 -25.33 -5.77
CA PRO A 34 14.14 -26.37 -6.58
C PRO A 34 12.65 -26.10 -6.81
N GLU A 35 12.17 -26.32 -8.03
CA GLU A 35 10.76 -26.09 -8.37
C GLU A 35 9.82 -26.94 -7.52
N SER A 36 10.26 -28.16 -7.17
CA SER A 36 9.50 -29.10 -6.34
C SER A 36 9.02 -28.48 -5.04
N LEU A 37 9.84 -27.61 -4.43
CA LEU A 37 9.51 -26.94 -3.17
C LEU A 37 8.22 -26.11 -3.27
N PHE A 38 8.01 -25.47 -4.41
CA PHE A 38 6.81 -24.66 -4.66
C PHE A 38 5.66 -25.50 -5.20
N SER A 39 5.94 -26.40 -6.16
CA SER A 39 4.90 -27.23 -6.78
C SER A 39 4.27 -28.22 -5.82
N GLU A 40 5.01 -28.68 -4.79
CA GLU A 40 4.48 -29.52 -3.72
C GLU A 40 3.70 -28.71 -2.68
N PHE A 41 4.11 -27.47 -2.39
CA PHE A 41 3.44 -26.62 -1.42
C PHE A 41 2.10 -26.07 -1.95
N GLN A 42 2.00 -25.83 -3.26
CA GLN A 42 0.75 -25.45 -3.93
C GLN A 42 0.09 -24.21 -3.30
N ALA A 43 0.88 -23.14 -3.11
CA ALA A 43 0.37 -21.90 -2.52
C ALA A 43 -0.82 -21.33 -3.31
N ASP A 44 -1.92 -21.07 -2.61
CA ASP A 44 -3.08 -20.34 -3.11
C ASP A 44 -3.16 -18.90 -2.55
N ARG A 45 -2.36 -18.60 -1.51
CA ARG A 45 -2.20 -17.26 -0.91
C ARG A 45 -0.73 -16.90 -0.75
N LEU A 46 -0.41 -15.64 -1.05
CA LEU A 46 0.92 -15.08 -0.88
C LEU A 46 0.80 -13.68 -0.28
N LEU A 47 1.47 -13.42 0.84
CA LEU A 47 1.50 -12.12 1.50
C LEU A 47 2.95 -11.70 1.69
N LEU A 48 3.33 -10.54 1.17
CA LEU A 48 4.72 -10.07 1.18
C LEU A 48 4.86 -8.62 1.67
N ASN A 49 5.92 -8.40 2.45
CA ASN A 49 6.48 -7.09 2.76
C ASN A 49 7.99 -7.18 2.47
N PRO A 50 8.42 -7.08 1.20
CA PRO A 50 9.81 -7.29 0.82
C PRO A 50 10.70 -6.12 1.23
N PRO A 51 12.03 -6.29 1.23
CA PRO A 51 12.95 -5.19 1.45
C PRO A 51 12.85 -4.14 0.32
N PHE A 52 12.46 -2.92 0.67
CA PHE A 52 12.29 -1.82 -0.30
C PHE A 52 13.58 -1.35 -0.96
N SER A 53 14.74 -1.67 -0.36
CA SER A 53 16.06 -1.35 -0.92
C SER A 53 16.49 -2.32 -2.02
N TYR A 54 15.76 -3.40 -2.24
CA TYR A 54 16.01 -4.31 -3.35
C TYR A 54 15.68 -3.65 -4.69
N GLU A 55 16.22 -4.17 -5.80
CA GLU A 55 15.92 -3.65 -7.13
C GLU A 55 14.42 -3.57 -7.39
N GLU A 56 14.00 -2.56 -8.15
CA GLU A 56 12.58 -2.28 -8.43
C GLU A 56 11.71 -2.23 -7.16
N ASN A 57 12.29 -1.68 -6.08
CA ASN A 57 11.71 -1.58 -4.73
C ASN A 57 11.30 -2.94 -4.11
N GLY A 58 11.78 -4.07 -4.62
CA GLY A 58 11.37 -5.40 -4.16
C GLY A 58 10.20 -6.03 -4.95
N MET A 59 9.74 -5.41 -6.03
CA MET A 59 8.73 -6.00 -6.93
C MET A 59 9.11 -7.39 -7.51
N PRO A 60 10.40 -7.73 -7.74
CA PRO A 60 10.76 -9.08 -8.21
C PRO A 60 10.30 -10.20 -7.29
N PHE A 61 10.14 -9.95 -5.98
CA PHE A 61 9.68 -10.96 -5.02
C PHE A 61 8.23 -11.38 -5.28
N ILE A 62 7.30 -10.44 -5.48
CA ILE A 62 5.90 -10.78 -5.77
C ILE A 62 5.79 -11.37 -7.17
N LYS A 63 6.54 -10.87 -8.16
CA LYS A 63 6.60 -11.46 -9.51
C LYS A 63 7.00 -12.93 -9.44
N TYR A 64 8.09 -13.23 -8.75
CA TYR A 64 8.57 -14.60 -8.59
C TYR A 64 7.56 -15.44 -7.82
N GLY A 65 7.04 -14.94 -6.70
CA GLY A 65 6.04 -15.66 -5.91
C GLY A 65 4.78 -16.01 -6.69
N LEU A 66 4.20 -15.06 -7.44
CA LEU A 66 3.03 -15.29 -8.29
C LEU A 66 3.27 -16.37 -9.36
N SER A 67 4.49 -16.44 -9.92
CA SER A 67 4.87 -17.49 -10.89
C SER A 67 4.93 -18.89 -10.28
N LYS A 68 4.98 -18.99 -8.95
CA LYS A 68 5.04 -20.24 -8.17
C LYS A 68 3.72 -20.64 -7.52
N MET A 69 2.70 -19.80 -7.64
CA MET A 69 1.37 -20.07 -7.10
C MET A 69 0.54 -20.93 -8.03
N GLN A 70 -0.48 -21.58 -7.47
CA GLN A 70 -1.53 -22.17 -8.28
C GLN A 70 -2.28 -21.08 -9.06
N LYS A 71 -2.82 -21.47 -10.23
CA LYS A 71 -3.71 -20.61 -11.00
C LYS A 71 -4.88 -20.14 -10.12
N ASP A 72 -5.27 -18.88 -10.29
CA ASP A 72 -6.32 -18.20 -9.51
C ASP A 72 -5.99 -17.96 -8.03
N GLY A 73 -4.77 -18.29 -7.59
CA GLY A 73 -4.26 -17.89 -6.28
C GLY A 73 -4.18 -16.37 -6.11
N LEU A 74 -4.20 -15.89 -4.87
CA LEU A 74 -4.20 -14.46 -4.55
C LEU A 74 -2.91 -14.03 -3.86
N GLY A 75 -2.21 -13.09 -4.48
CA GLY A 75 -1.01 -12.47 -3.94
C GLY A 75 -1.27 -11.05 -3.46
N ALA A 76 -0.71 -10.65 -2.33
CA ALA A 76 -0.68 -9.27 -1.88
C ALA A 76 0.74 -8.86 -1.48
N ILE A 77 1.12 -7.64 -1.86
CA ILE A 77 2.41 -7.03 -1.53
C ILE A 77 2.16 -5.62 -1.01
N ILE A 78 2.80 -5.26 0.11
CA ILE A 78 2.96 -3.85 0.49
C ILE A 78 4.30 -3.36 -0.06
N ILE A 79 4.27 -2.23 -0.77
CA ILE A 79 5.42 -1.72 -1.51
C ILE A 79 5.44 -0.20 -1.53
N GLN A 80 6.60 0.40 -1.81
CA GLN A 80 6.67 1.84 -2.04
C GLN A 80 5.88 2.25 -3.28
N ASP A 81 5.10 3.33 -3.19
CA ASP A 81 4.30 3.87 -4.29
C ASP A 81 5.10 4.01 -5.59
N SER A 82 6.36 4.43 -5.48
CA SER A 82 7.23 4.62 -6.64
C SER A 82 7.40 3.35 -7.50
N ALA A 83 7.15 2.16 -6.95
CA ALA A 83 7.15 0.92 -7.71
C ALA A 83 6.01 0.89 -8.75
N GLY A 84 4.80 1.30 -8.37
CA GLY A 84 3.65 1.40 -9.25
C GLY A 84 3.60 2.66 -10.12
N SER A 85 4.50 3.62 -9.91
CA SER A 85 4.58 4.87 -10.68
C SER A 85 5.87 5.05 -11.49
N GLY A 86 6.60 3.96 -11.75
CA GLY A 86 7.68 3.98 -12.73
C GLY A 86 9.01 3.32 -12.31
N LYS A 87 9.24 3.06 -11.02
CA LYS A 87 10.50 2.44 -10.56
C LYS A 87 10.56 0.92 -10.72
N ALA A 88 9.44 0.25 -10.97
CA ALA A 88 9.37 -1.20 -11.12
C ALA A 88 8.77 -1.64 -12.46
N VAL A 89 8.90 -0.81 -13.50
CA VAL A 89 8.24 -1.01 -14.80
C VAL A 89 8.56 -2.39 -15.39
N MET A 90 9.80 -2.89 -15.29
CA MET A 90 10.14 -4.17 -15.91
C MET A 90 9.42 -5.31 -15.19
N SER A 91 9.47 -5.36 -13.86
CA SER A 91 8.71 -6.37 -13.12
C SER A 91 7.21 -6.23 -13.28
N ASN A 92 6.68 -5.01 -13.30
CA ASN A 92 5.25 -4.75 -13.47
C ASN A 92 4.74 -5.26 -14.82
N GLN A 93 5.46 -4.97 -15.91
CA GLN A 93 5.13 -5.46 -17.24
C GLN A 93 5.14 -6.98 -17.32
N GLU A 94 6.16 -7.64 -16.74
CA GLU A 94 6.22 -9.10 -16.70
C GLU A 94 5.10 -9.72 -15.86
N ILE A 95 4.71 -9.08 -14.75
CA ILE A 95 3.57 -9.51 -13.95
C ILE A 95 2.30 -9.50 -14.82
N LEU A 96 2.01 -8.40 -15.53
CA LEU A 96 0.77 -8.27 -16.33
C LEU A 96 0.68 -9.28 -17.48
N LYS A 97 1.81 -9.79 -17.98
CA LYS A 97 1.82 -10.85 -19.02
C LYS A 97 1.24 -12.17 -18.54
N SER A 98 1.27 -12.46 -17.24
CA SER A 98 0.90 -13.78 -16.70
C SER A 98 -0.05 -13.71 -15.50
N HIS A 99 -0.28 -12.52 -14.94
CA HIS A 99 -1.02 -12.27 -13.71
C HIS A 99 -1.88 -11.01 -13.85
N THR A 100 -2.94 -10.91 -13.05
CA THR A 100 -3.90 -9.80 -13.10
C THR A 100 -3.74 -8.94 -11.85
N LEU A 101 -3.53 -7.63 -11.98
CA LEU A 101 -3.73 -6.70 -10.87
C LEU A 101 -5.23 -6.54 -10.61
N LEU A 102 -5.67 -6.77 -9.37
CA LEU A 102 -7.07 -6.67 -8.95
C LEU A 102 -7.36 -5.36 -8.23
N ALA A 103 -6.43 -4.92 -7.37
CA ALA A 103 -6.59 -3.70 -6.61
C ALA A 103 -5.28 -3.07 -6.18
N SER A 104 -5.34 -1.76 -5.95
CA SER A 104 -4.30 -0.94 -5.37
C SER A 104 -4.88 -0.13 -4.22
N ILE A 105 -4.29 -0.27 -3.04
CA ILE A 105 -4.76 0.34 -1.80
C ILE A 105 -3.66 1.24 -1.27
N LYS A 106 -3.89 2.55 -1.33
CA LYS A 106 -2.97 3.55 -0.80
C LYS A 106 -2.95 3.49 0.72
N MET A 107 -1.77 3.37 1.33
CA MET A 107 -1.62 3.25 2.80
C MET A 107 -1.22 4.59 3.46
N PRO A 108 -1.38 4.71 4.80
CA PRO A 108 -0.93 5.88 5.54
C PRO A 108 0.57 6.17 5.35
N THR A 109 0.93 7.44 5.27
CA THR A 109 2.32 7.87 4.98
C THR A 109 3.27 7.69 6.15
N ASP A 110 2.74 7.53 7.36
CA ASP A 110 3.48 7.36 8.60
C ASP A 110 3.58 5.90 9.05
N LEU A 111 3.06 4.95 8.26
CA LEU A 111 2.98 3.53 8.61
C LEU A 111 4.34 2.92 9.03
N PHE A 112 5.41 3.29 8.32
CA PHE A 112 6.77 2.78 8.52
C PHE A 112 7.69 3.74 9.30
N GLN A 113 7.17 4.84 9.82
CA GLN A 113 7.96 5.77 10.64
C GLN A 113 8.32 5.14 12.00
N PRO A 114 9.48 5.48 12.60
CA PRO A 114 10.55 6.35 12.07
C PRO A 114 11.52 5.62 11.12
N MET A 115 11.33 4.32 10.90
CA MET A 115 12.29 3.48 10.17
C MET A 115 12.38 3.84 8.69
N ALA A 116 11.27 4.28 8.08
CA ALA A 116 11.23 4.77 6.71
C ALA A 116 10.14 5.83 6.51
N GLY A 117 10.53 6.94 5.88
CA GLY A 117 9.61 8.01 5.45
C GLY A 117 9.12 7.83 4.03
N VAL A 118 8.52 6.67 3.75
CA VAL A 118 8.15 6.27 2.39
C VAL A 118 6.64 6.10 2.28
N GLN A 119 6.09 6.59 1.18
CA GLN A 119 4.71 6.35 0.84
C GLN A 119 4.56 4.92 0.30
N THR A 120 3.54 4.20 0.78
CA THR A 120 3.32 2.80 0.41
C THR A 120 1.90 2.55 -0.05
N SER A 121 1.77 1.49 -0.84
CA SER A 121 0.51 0.95 -1.33
C SER A 121 0.54 -0.58 -1.23
N ILE A 122 -0.64 -1.18 -1.04
CA ILE A 122 -0.84 -2.62 -1.15
C ILE A 122 -1.38 -2.92 -2.55
N TYR A 123 -0.72 -3.82 -3.27
CA TYR A 123 -1.22 -4.35 -4.54
C TYR A 123 -1.72 -5.77 -4.35
N ILE A 124 -2.89 -6.07 -4.91
CA ILE A 124 -3.53 -7.39 -4.87
C ILE A 124 -3.56 -7.96 -6.27
N PHE A 125 -3.12 -9.21 -6.43
CA PHE A 125 -3.00 -9.89 -7.71
C PHE A 125 -3.75 -11.21 -7.72
N LYS A 126 -4.19 -11.61 -8.92
CA LYS A 126 -4.61 -12.97 -9.26
C LYS A 126 -3.50 -13.66 -10.06
N ALA A 127 -3.05 -14.82 -9.58
CA ALA A 127 -2.00 -15.61 -10.21
C ALA A 127 -2.51 -16.40 -11.43
N GLY A 128 -1.62 -16.68 -12.38
CA GLY A 128 -1.86 -17.54 -13.54
C GLY A 128 -2.91 -17.06 -14.56
N THR A 129 -3.30 -15.79 -14.55
CA THR A 129 -4.17 -15.19 -15.57
C THR A 129 -3.59 -13.85 -16.03
N PRO A 130 -3.21 -13.67 -17.30
CA PRO A 130 -2.75 -12.38 -17.83
C PRO A 130 -3.73 -11.26 -17.54
N HIS A 131 -3.22 -10.04 -17.39
CA HIS A 131 -4.07 -8.88 -17.16
C HIS A 131 -4.89 -8.54 -18.42
N ASP A 132 -6.17 -8.29 -18.21
CA ASP A 132 -7.11 -7.86 -19.22
C ASP A 132 -7.32 -6.35 -19.07
N VAL A 133 -6.88 -5.56 -20.06
CA VAL A 133 -6.99 -4.09 -20.03
C VAL A 133 -8.43 -3.60 -20.15
N GLU A 134 -9.37 -4.47 -20.49
CA GLU A 134 -10.82 -4.18 -20.47
C GLU A 134 -11.47 -4.54 -19.13
N GLN A 135 -10.71 -5.08 -18.16
CA GLN A 135 -11.18 -5.27 -16.79
C GLN A 135 -10.70 -4.14 -15.88
N PRO A 136 -11.61 -3.52 -15.10
CA PRO A 136 -11.23 -2.46 -14.20
C PRO A 136 -10.42 -2.99 -13.02
N VAL A 137 -9.45 -2.18 -12.59
CA VAL A 137 -8.72 -2.34 -11.32
C VAL A 137 -9.39 -1.46 -10.26
N LYS A 138 -9.47 -1.97 -9.03
CA LYS A 138 -10.04 -1.23 -7.90
C LYS A 138 -8.97 -0.41 -7.19
N PHE A 139 -9.13 0.90 -7.15
CA PHE A 139 -8.23 1.79 -6.43
C PHE A 139 -8.92 2.32 -5.18
N ILE A 140 -8.26 2.19 -4.03
CA ILE A 140 -8.78 2.58 -2.72
C ILE A 140 -7.78 3.51 -2.02
N ASP A 141 -8.27 4.66 -1.55
CA ASP A 141 -7.52 5.53 -0.64
C ASP A 141 -7.73 5.10 0.81
N PHE A 142 -6.73 4.45 1.38
CA PHE A 142 -6.70 4.08 2.79
C PHE A 142 -5.62 4.86 3.56
N SER A 143 -5.25 6.04 3.07
CA SER A 143 -4.28 6.91 3.74
C SER A 143 -4.73 7.37 5.12
N ASN A 144 -6.03 7.34 5.41
CA ASN A 144 -6.59 7.48 6.75
C ASN A 144 -7.17 6.14 7.23
N ASP A 145 -6.38 5.39 7.98
CA ASP A 145 -6.77 4.10 8.57
C ASP A 145 -7.35 4.24 10.00
N GLY A 146 -7.49 5.48 10.48
CA GLY A 146 -7.98 5.80 11.82
C GLY A 146 -6.90 5.83 12.91
N TYR A 147 -5.64 5.58 12.55
CA TYR A 147 -4.50 5.76 13.44
C TYR A 147 -3.66 6.97 13.03
N LYS A 148 -2.89 7.46 14.01
CA LYS A 148 -1.75 8.34 13.80
C LYS A 148 -0.54 7.76 14.50
N ARG A 149 0.56 7.59 13.79
CA ARG A 149 1.83 7.23 14.41
C ARG A 149 2.46 8.46 15.05
N THR A 150 2.90 8.26 16.29
CA THR A 150 3.66 9.24 17.08
C THR A 150 4.95 8.59 17.58
N GLU A 151 5.88 9.38 18.10
CA GLU A 151 7.09 8.85 18.76
C GLU A 151 6.76 7.89 19.91
N ARG A 152 5.60 8.04 20.55
CA ARG A 152 5.14 7.23 21.68
C ARG A 152 4.32 6.00 21.27
N GLY A 153 4.16 5.75 19.97
CA GLY A 153 3.35 4.65 19.44
C GLY A 153 2.16 5.11 18.60
N LEU A 154 1.20 4.20 18.40
CA LEU A 154 -0.03 4.48 17.65
C LEU A 154 -1.05 5.18 18.55
N ARG A 155 -1.64 6.25 18.03
CA ARG A 155 -2.78 6.95 18.64
C ARG A 155 -4.00 6.76 17.76
N GLU A 156 -5.13 6.43 18.37
CA GLU A 156 -6.42 6.41 17.69
C GLU A 156 -6.90 7.83 17.39
N LEU A 157 -7.27 8.09 16.14
CA LEU A 157 -7.85 9.34 15.70
C LEU A 157 -9.38 9.29 15.67
N ASP A 158 -9.94 8.18 15.19
CA ASP A 158 -11.37 7.95 15.12
C ASP A 158 -11.77 6.49 15.39
N ASN A 159 -12.17 5.72 14.38
CA ASN A 159 -12.72 4.37 14.51
C ASN A 159 -11.89 3.38 13.67
N PRO A 160 -10.62 3.12 14.02
CA PRO A 160 -9.73 2.30 13.21
C PRO A 160 -10.26 0.87 12.99
N GLU A 161 -10.76 0.19 14.03
CA GLU A 161 -11.33 -1.16 13.90
C GLU A 161 -12.43 -1.20 12.83
N GLN A 162 -13.33 -0.20 12.85
CA GLN A 162 -14.38 -0.07 11.85
C GLN A 162 -13.82 0.25 10.47
N ARG A 163 -12.79 1.11 10.36
CA ARG A 163 -12.15 1.44 9.07
C ARG A 163 -11.51 0.20 8.42
N TYR A 164 -10.81 -0.63 9.18
CA TYR A 164 -10.24 -1.89 8.69
C TYR A 164 -11.32 -2.92 8.30
N ALA A 165 -12.47 -2.94 8.99
CA ALA A 165 -13.61 -3.77 8.56
C ALA A 165 -14.28 -3.21 7.28
N ASP A 166 -14.39 -1.89 7.18
CA ASP A 166 -15.06 -1.19 6.09
C ASP A 166 -14.27 -1.25 4.79
N ILE A 167 -12.93 -1.25 4.81
CA ILE A 167 -12.14 -1.40 3.57
C ILE A 167 -12.44 -2.72 2.84
N VAL A 168 -12.72 -3.79 3.59
CA VAL A 168 -13.15 -5.07 2.99
C VAL A 168 -14.52 -4.93 2.32
N LYS A 169 -15.44 -4.16 2.89
CA LYS A 169 -16.74 -3.87 2.28
C LYS A 169 -16.58 -3.00 1.03
N ILE A 170 -15.72 -1.99 1.08
CA ILE A 170 -15.39 -1.10 -0.03
C ILE A 170 -14.77 -1.91 -1.18
N TYR A 171 -13.80 -2.78 -0.90
CA TYR A 171 -13.24 -3.66 -1.92
C TYR A 171 -14.30 -4.55 -2.57
N LYS A 172 -15.26 -5.08 -1.80
CA LYS A 172 -16.32 -5.97 -2.32
C LYS A 172 -17.37 -5.23 -3.16
N ALA A 173 -17.83 -4.07 -2.71
CA ALA A 173 -19.03 -3.40 -3.25
C ALA A 173 -18.75 -2.02 -3.89
N GLY A 174 -17.52 -1.53 -3.85
CA GLY A 174 -17.14 -0.22 -4.36
C GLY A 174 -17.97 0.90 -3.78
N LYS A 175 -18.53 1.75 -4.65
CA LYS A 175 -19.42 2.86 -4.26
C LYS A 175 -20.73 2.41 -3.62
N ASN A 176 -21.11 1.13 -3.75
CA ASN A 176 -22.31 0.57 -3.12
C ASN A 176 -22.01 -0.02 -1.72
N ALA A 177 -20.80 0.16 -1.19
CA ALA A 177 -20.43 -0.35 0.12
C ALA A 177 -21.29 0.28 1.23
N LYS A 178 -21.82 -0.57 2.10
CA LYS A 178 -22.60 -0.15 3.27
C LYS A 178 -21.66 0.22 4.42
N VAL A 179 -21.18 1.46 4.40
CA VAL A 179 -20.23 2.03 5.37
C VAL A 179 -20.77 3.36 5.92
N SER A 180 -20.19 3.84 7.02
CA SER A 180 -20.60 5.12 7.62
C SER A 180 -20.20 6.29 6.72
N ALA A 181 -21.17 7.15 6.36
CA ALA A 181 -20.93 8.39 5.62
C ALA A 181 -20.14 9.44 6.44
N GLU A 182 -20.09 9.28 7.77
CA GLU A 182 -19.28 10.13 8.64
C GLU A 182 -17.79 9.80 8.52
N LEU A 183 -17.47 8.52 8.30
CA LEU A 183 -16.08 8.04 8.20
C LEU A 183 -15.55 8.02 6.77
N TRP A 184 -16.46 7.94 5.78
CA TRP A 184 -16.14 7.69 4.39
C TRP A 184 -16.88 8.60 3.44
N ASN A 185 -16.12 9.22 2.53
CA ASN A 185 -16.66 9.76 1.29
C ASN A 185 -16.21 8.86 0.14
N LEU A 186 -17.06 7.92 -0.27
CA LEU A 186 -16.74 6.89 -1.27
C LEU A 186 -16.35 7.46 -2.64
N ASP A 187 -16.88 8.62 -3.03
CA ASP A 187 -16.48 9.28 -4.27
C ASP A 187 -15.03 9.77 -4.24
N ASN A 188 -14.50 10.05 -3.05
CA ASN A 188 -13.15 10.55 -2.85
C ASN A 188 -12.12 9.45 -2.57
N VAL A 189 -12.56 8.27 -2.12
CA VAL A 189 -11.66 7.18 -1.67
C VAL A 189 -11.73 5.93 -2.53
N TYR A 190 -12.67 5.83 -3.47
CA TYR A 190 -12.84 4.65 -4.31
C TYR A 190 -13.03 5.03 -5.78
N VAL A 191 -12.25 4.41 -6.65
CA VAL A 191 -12.43 4.50 -8.10
C VAL A 191 -12.10 3.15 -8.75
N GLU A 192 -12.91 2.78 -9.74
CA GLU A 192 -12.59 1.72 -10.68
C GLU A 192 -12.13 2.37 -11.98
N ASP A 193 -10.94 1.99 -12.43
CA ASP A 193 -10.34 2.53 -13.64
C ASP A 193 -9.48 1.48 -14.33
N PHE A 194 -9.13 1.73 -15.58
CA PHE A 194 -8.28 0.84 -16.37
C PHE A 194 -6.81 1.21 -16.21
N ILE A 195 -5.95 0.21 -16.27
CA ILE A 195 -4.50 0.39 -16.35
C ILE A 195 -4.00 0.00 -17.73
N THR A 196 -2.88 0.58 -18.11
CA THR A 196 -2.14 0.19 -19.31
C THR A 196 -1.21 -0.99 -19.00
N LEU A 197 -0.77 -1.67 -20.04
CA LEU A 197 0.34 -2.63 -19.93
C LEU A 197 1.71 -1.93 -19.73
N GLY A 198 1.74 -0.60 -19.56
CA GLY A 198 2.96 0.18 -19.36
C GLY A 198 3.60 -0.05 -17.98
N GLY A 199 2.82 -0.46 -16.97
CA GLY A 199 3.32 -0.81 -15.65
C GLY A 199 3.74 0.38 -14.78
N ALA A 200 3.15 1.55 -14.99
CA ALA A 200 3.50 2.80 -14.28
C ALA A 200 2.29 3.60 -13.79
N ASP A 201 1.10 3.01 -13.83
CA ASP A 201 -0.20 3.58 -13.49
C ASP A 201 -0.93 2.69 -12.48
N TRP A 202 -0.24 2.29 -11.40
CA TRP A 202 -0.80 1.35 -10.41
C TRP A 202 -1.22 2.02 -9.10
N ASN A 203 -1.13 3.34 -8.97
CA ASN A 203 -1.44 4.04 -7.72
C ASN A 203 -2.74 4.85 -7.78
N PHE A 204 -3.50 4.83 -6.69
CA PHE A 204 -4.77 5.53 -6.55
C PHE A 204 -4.73 7.00 -7.00
N SER A 205 -3.66 7.74 -6.68
CA SER A 205 -3.52 9.16 -7.04
C SER A 205 -3.49 9.43 -8.54
N GLN A 206 -3.15 8.44 -9.37
CA GLN A 206 -3.12 8.55 -10.83
C GLN A 206 -4.51 8.39 -11.46
N HIS A 207 -5.43 7.73 -10.74
CA HIS A 207 -6.80 7.43 -11.19
C HIS A 207 -7.86 8.29 -10.53
N LYS A 208 -7.50 8.98 -9.43
CA LYS A 208 -8.40 9.94 -8.80
C LYS A 208 -8.64 11.13 -9.72
N LYS A 209 -9.88 11.26 -10.20
CA LYS A 209 -10.33 12.45 -10.93
C LYS A 209 -10.49 13.59 -9.94
N ILE A 210 -9.51 14.50 -9.89
CA ILE A 210 -9.59 15.72 -9.10
C ILE A 210 -10.47 16.71 -9.87
N ASP A 211 -11.60 17.11 -9.29
CA ASP A 211 -12.31 18.30 -9.75
C ASP A 211 -11.43 19.50 -9.42
N ALA A 212 -10.71 20.00 -10.43
CA ALA A 212 -9.76 21.10 -10.27
C ALA A 212 -10.46 22.45 -10.05
N LYS A 213 -11.81 22.49 -10.01
CA LYS A 213 -12.57 23.70 -9.72
C LYS A 213 -12.39 24.09 -8.24
N PRO A 214 -11.72 25.22 -7.95
CA PRO A 214 -11.52 25.65 -6.56
C PRO A 214 -12.87 25.88 -5.88
N THR A 215 -13.01 25.41 -4.65
CA THR A 215 -14.19 25.70 -3.84
C THR A 215 -14.04 27.01 -3.07
N ILE A 216 -15.16 27.56 -2.59
CA ILE A 216 -15.14 28.72 -1.68
C ILE A 216 -14.35 28.37 -0.39
N ALA A 217 -14.37 27.11 0.04
CA ALA A 217 -13.63 26.66 1.22
C ALA A 217 -12.11 26.70 0.96
N ASP A 218 -11.65 26.25 -0.21
CA ASP A 218 -10.23 26.33 -0.59
C ASP A 218 -9.76 27.78 -0.61
N PHE A 219 -10.56 28.68 -1.20
CA PHE A 219 -10.28 30.11 -1.20
C PHE A 219 -10.17 30.66 0.23
N LYS A 220 -11.13 30.36 1.11
CA LYS A 220 -11.10 30.79 2.52
C LYS A 220 -9.85 30.29 3.24
N LYS A 221 -9.45 29.04 3.00
CA LYS A 221 -8.25 28.46 3.58
C LYS A 221 -7.00 29.19 3.09
N THR A 222 -6.86 29.41 1.79
CA THR A 222 -5.71 30.16 1.23
C THR A 222 -5.61 31.56 1.81
N VAL A 223 -6.73 32.27 1.96
CA VAL A 223 -6.75 33.59 2.60
C VAL A 223 -6.35 33.50 4.07
N ALA A 224 -6.88 32.52 4.82
CA ALA A 224 -6.53 32.33 6.23
C ALA A 224 -5.03 31.98 6.43
N ASP A 225 -4.48 31.11 5.59
CA ASP A 225 -3.07 30.73 5.61
C ASP A 225 -2.17 31.95 5.31
N TYR A 226 -2.54 32.77 4.31
CA TYR A 226 -1.85 34.01 3.99
C TYR A 226 -1.89 35.01 5.15
N LEU A 227 -3.06 35.26 5.75
CA LEU A 227 -3.20 36.15 6.90
C LEU A 227 -2.39 35.65 8.10
N THR A 228 -2.37 34.34 8.34
CA THR A 228 -1.57 33.73 9.41
C THR A 228 -0.08 33.95 9.18
N TRP A 229 0.38 33.79 7.93
CA TRP A 229 1.75 34.07 7.54
C TRP A 229 2.10 35.56 7.73
N GLU A 230 1.22 36.47 7.29
CA GLU A 230 1.41 37.92 7.40
C GLU A 230 1.50 38.36 8.87
N VAL A 231 0.61 37.88 9.73
CA VAL A 231 0.65 38.11 11.18
C VAL A 231 1.97 37.59 11.78
N SER A 232 2.45 36.43 11.32
CA SER A 232 3.72 35.86 11.77
C SER A 232 4.92 36.74 11.38
N GLN A 233 4.90 37.36 10.19
CA GLN A 233 5.95 38.30 9.77
C GLN A 233 5.95 39.59 10.62
N ILE A 234 4.78 40.14 10.94
CA ILE A 234 4.65 41.34 11.78
C ILE A 234 5.16 41.08 13.20
N LEU A 235 4.78 39.94 13.79
CA LEU A 235 5.25 39.53 15.12
C LEU A 235 6.76 39.30 15.15
N ALA A 236 7.33 38.72 14.10
CA ALA A 236 8.78 38.57 13.96
C ALA A 236 9.51 39.92 13.88
N GLN A 237 8.95 40.91 13.19
CA GLN A 237 9.51 42.27 13.13
C GLN A 237 9.41 43.03 14.46
N GLN A 238 8.34 42.82 15.24
CA GLN A 238 8.18 43.47 16.56
C GLN A 238 9.07 42.84 17.65
N GLY A 239 9.47 41.58 17.50
CA GLY A 239 10.39 40.92 18.44
C GLY A 239 11.83 41.45 18.38
N ASP A 240 12.24 42.03 17.25
CA ASP A 240 13.59 42.60 17.06
C ASP A 240 13.74 44.03 17.64
N ASP A 241 12.64 44.74 17.90
CA ASP A 241 12.65 46.11 18.43
C ASP A 241 12.63 46.18 19.97
N LEU A 242 12.44 45.05 20.66
CA LEU A 242 12.49 44.95 22.13
C LEU A 242 13.83 44.42 22.67
N GLY A 243 14.83 44.23 21.78
CA GLY A 243 16.15 43.68 22.07
C GLY A 243 17.32 44.68 21.99
N LYS A 244 17.07 45.99 22.08
CA LYS A 244 18.11 47.02 22.18
C LYS A 244 17.98 47.87 23.43
#